data_AF-A0A1Z4QTU6-F1
#
_entry.id   AF-A0A1Z4QTU6-F1
#
_cell.length_a   1.000
_cell.length_b   1.000
_cell.length_c   1.000
_cell.angle_alpha   90.00
_cell.angle_beta   90.00
_cell.angle_gamma   90.00
#
_symmetry.space_group_name_H-M   'P 1'
#
loop_
_entity.id
_entity.type
_entity.pdbx_description
1 polymer ?
#
loop_
_entity_poly.entity_id
_entity_poly.type
_entity_poly.pdbx_seq_one_letter_code
_entity_poly.pdbx_strand_id
1 'polypeptide(L)'
;MTLTFVELQATITLEDDGFEALTRPWAVRVGGQLAERFGSYMQAFRHIQCNGYQLIDEQQVAQQEFDQYIEDQAQEIAPEFEIVSDIEIDSVEDSVFGTLYRVWQDWRFLGSFYQDLSGKWVAQVCNSDSHPRLNTPEQAQLFITTSSRSKK
;
A
#
# COMPACT_ATOMS: atom_id res chain seq x y z
N MET A 1 4.93 21.04 -37.40
CA MET A 1 5.32 21.85 -36.22
C MET A 1 4.08 21.97 -35.36
N THR A 2 3.91 21.07 -34.39
CA THR A 2 2.80 21.12 -33.43
C THR A 2 3.19 22.14 -32.36
N LEU A 3 2.55 23.31 -32.39
CA LEU A 3 2.62 24.28 -31.30
C LEU A 3 1.92 23.64 -30.10
N THR A 4 2.69 23.19 -29.12
CA THR A 4 2.16 22.84 -27.80
C THR A 4 1.67 24.13 -27.15
N PHE A 5 0.36 24.35 -27.18
CA PHE A 5 -0.29 25.39 -26.40
C PHE A 5 -0.11 25.01 -24.93
N VAL A 6 0.78 25.71 -24.22
CA VAL A 6 0.87 25.56 -22.77
C VAL A 6 -0.30 26.35 -22.21
N GLU A 7 -1.36 25.66 -21.80
CA GLU A 7 -2.47 26.30 -21.09
C GLU A 7 -1.93 26.85 -19.77
N LEU A 8 -1.97 28.18 -19.62
CA LEU A 8 -1.53 28.86 -18.40
C LEU A 8 -2.62 28.68 -17.33
N GLN A 9 -2.25 28.01 -16.25
CA GLN A 9 -3.12 27.71 -15.13
C GLN A 9 -3.21 28.90 -14.18
N ALA A 10 -4.42 29.26 -13.76
CA ALA A 10 -4.68 30.37 -12.85
C ALA A 10 -5.51 29.94 -11.65
N THR A 11 -5.24 30.54 -10.49
CA THR A 11 -6.00 30.33 -9.26
C THR A 11 -6.55 31.66 -8.77
N ILE A 12 -7.69 31.63 -8.07
CA ILE A 12 -8.27 32.81 -7.41
C ILE A 12 -8.22 32.56 -5.91
N THR A 13 -7.53 33.43 -5.18
CA THR A 13 -7.44 33.36 -3.72
C THR A 13 -8.05 34.61 -3.11
N LEU A 14 -8.78 34.43 -2.02
CA LEU A 14 -9.19 35.53 -1.15
C LEU A 14 -8.03 35.79 -0.17
N GLU A 15 -7.46 36.98 -0.21
CA GLU A 15 -6.42 37.42 0.72
C GLU A 15 -7.04 38.38 1.73
N ASP A 16 -6.94 38.02 3.01
CA ASP A 16 -7.58 38.77 4.11
C ASP A 16 -6.58 39.68 4.84
N ASP A 17 -5.28 39.47 4.60
CA ASP A 17 -4.18 40.17 5.28
C ASP A 17 -3.47 41.15 4.34
N GLY A 18 -3.44 42.44 4.71
CA GLY A 18 -2.64 43.49 4.07
C GLY A 18 -3.41 44.73 3.63
N PHE A 19 -2.70 45.84 3.40
CA PHE A 19 -3.31 47.13 3.04
C PHE A 19 -4.10 47.06 1.70
N GLU A 20 -3.58 46.32 0.71
CA GLU A 20 -4.26 46.16 -0.58
C GLU A 20 -5.44 45.17 -0.53
N ALA A 21 -5.47 44.26 0.44
CA ALA A 21 -6.58 43.33 0.66
C ALA A 21 -7.88 44.06 1.06
N LEU A 22 -7.78 45.24 1.69
CA LEU A 22 -8.94 46.04 2.10
C LEU A 22 -9.77 46.58 0.93
N THR A 23 -9.17 46.71 -0.25
CA THR A 23 -9.86 47.28 -1.44
C THR A 23 -9.95 46.30 -2.60
N ARG A 24 -9.02 45.34 -2.67
CA ARG A 24 -8.94 44.32 -3.73
C ARG A 24 -8.51 42.98 -3.13
N PRO A 25 -9.41 42.29 -2.39
CA PRO A 25 -9.07 41.07 -1.67
C PRO A 25 -8.91 39.85 -2.58
N TRP A 26 -9.37 39.92 -3.84
CA TRP A 26 -9.31 38.77 -4.75
C TRP A 26 -8.04 38.82 -5.59
N ALA A 27 -7.10 37.93 -5.33
CA ALA A 27 -5.86 37.81 -6.09
C ALA A 27 -5.98 36.69 -7.14
N VAL A 28 -5.61 37.00 -8.39
CA VAL A 28 -5.41 36.01 -9.44
C VAL A 28 -3.93 35.67 -9.50
N ARG A 29 -3.59 34.38 -9.38
CA ARG A 29 -2.22 33.89 -9.52
C ARG A 29 -2.12 33.02 -10.75
N VAL A 30 -1.06 33.18 -11.55
CA VAL A 30 -0.79 32.37 -12.74
C VAL A 30 0.55 31.67 -12.53
N GLY A 31 0.56 30.33 -12.54
CA GLY A 31 1.77 29.56 -12.19
C GLY A 31 2.34 29.92 -10.80
N GLY A 32 1.47 30.21 -9.83
CA GLY A 32 1.84 30.60 -8.46
C GLY A 32 2.24 32.07 -8.26
N GLN A 33 2.46 32.83 -9.34
CA GLN A 33 2.83 34.25 -9.26
C GLN A 33 1.59 35.15 -9.28
N LEU A 34 1.59 36.21 -8.47
CA LEU A 34 0.52 37.20 -8.46
C LEU A 34 0.47 37.91 -9.82
N ALA A 35 -0.63 37.75 -10.54
CA ALA A 35 -0.87 38.43 -11.82
C ALA A 35 -1.58 39.77 -11.58
N GLU A 36 -2.73 39.74 -10.90
CA GLU A 36 -3.55 40.94 -10.66
C GLU A 36 -4.48 40.77 -9.46
N ARG A 37 -4.89 41.89 -8.86
CA ARG A 37 -5.86 41.94 -7.75
C ARG A 37 -7.15 42.65 -8.16
N PHE A 38 -8.27 42.16 -7.63
CA PHE A 38 -9.62 42.61 -7.97
C PHE A 38 -10.47 42.89 -6.72
N GLY A 39 -11.43 43.81 -6.88
CA GLY A 39 -12.38 44.15 -5.84
C GLY A 39 -13.46 43.07 -5.62
N SER A 40 -13.68 42.20 -6.60
CA SER A 40 -14.65 41.11 -6.49
C SER A 40 -14.20 39.85 -7.22
N TYR A 41 -14.70 38.70 -6.76
CA TYR A 41 -14.49 37.41 -7.40
C TYR A 41 -14.88 37.42 -8.89
N MET A 42 -16.00 38.06 -9.23
CA MET A 42 -16.49 38.12 -10.62
C MET A 42 -15.53 38.87 -11.55
N GLN A 43 -14.81 39.89 -11.05
CA GLN A 43 -13.80 40.59 -11.82
C GLN A 43 -12.56 39.70 -12.05
N ALA A 44 -12.11 38.99 -11.01
CA ALA A 44 -11.03 38.01 -11.10
C ALA A 44 -11.36 36.87 -12.07
N PHE A 45 -12.57 36.31 -11.96
CA PHE A 45 -13.06 35.24 -12.83
C PHE A 45 -13.16 35.69 -14.30
N ARG A 46 -13.68 36.89 -14.54
CA ARG A 46 -13.73 37.46 -15.90
C ARG A 46 -12.32 37.67 -16.46
N HIS A 47 -11.36 38.13 -15.64
CA HIS A 47 -9.98 38.27 -16.08
C HIS A 47 -9.39 36.93 -16.53
N ILE A 48 -9.59 35.85 -15.76
CA ILE A 48 -9.17 34.49 -16.13
C ILE A 48 -9.79 34.06 -17.47
N GLN A 49 -11.10 34.25 -17.64
CA GLN A 49 -11.80 33.90 -18.89
C GLN A 49 -11.30 34.70 -20.10
N CYS A 50 -11.11 36.01 -19.96
CA CYS A 50 -10.68 36.87 -21.07
C CYS A 50 -9.23 36.62 -21.50
N ASN A 51 -8.37 36.20 -20.58
CA ASN A 51 -6.98 35.87 -20.87
C ASN A 51 -6.76 34.40 -21.27
N GLY A 52 -7.84 33.59 -21.29
CA GLY A 52 -7.77 32.18 -21.67
C GLY A 52 -7.05 31.31 -20.65
N TYR A 53 -7.02 31.71 -19.38
CA TYR A 53 -6.45 30.91 -18.31
C TYR A 53 -7.43 29.81 -17.88
N GLN A 54 -6.89 28.65 -17.51
CA GLN A 54 -7.67 27.59 -16.89
C GLN A 54 -7.76 27.88 -15.39
N LEU A 55 -8.98 28.07 -14.87
CA LEU A 55 -9.18 28.19 -13.42
C LEU A 55 -8.93 26.83 -12.77
N ILE A 56 -8.03 26.81 -11.80
CA ILE A 56 -7.71 25.65 -11.00
C ILE A 56 -8.09 25.90 -9.55
N ASP A 57 -8.74 24.91 -8.95
CA ASP A 57 -9.03 24.89 -7.52
C ASP A 57 -7.79 24.39 -6.78
N GLU A 58 -7.14 25.29 -6.03
CA GLU A 58 -5.95 24.97 -5.23
C GLU A 58 -6.21 23.84 -4.23
N GLN A 59 -7.42 23.76 -3.68
CA GLN A 59 -7.79 22.70 -2.75
C GLN A 59 -7.86 21.34 -3.45
N GLN A 60 -8.36 21.32 -4.69
CA GLN A 60 -8.42 20.10 -5.49
C GLN A 60 -7.02 19.62 -5.91
N VAL A 61 -6.11 20.54 -6.26
CA VAL A 61 -4.71 20.18 -6.58
C VAL A 61 -4.00 19.63 -5.35
N ALA A 62 -4.12 20.29 -4.20
CA ALA A 62 -3.52 19.80 -2.96
C ALA A 62 -4.02 18.41 -2.57
N GLN A 63 -5.31 18.13 -2.80
CA GLN A 63 -5.88 16.79 -2.58
C GLN A 63 -5.26 15.76 -3.53
N GLN A 64 -5.12 16.08 -4.82
CA GLN A 64 -4.51 15.18 -5.80
C GLN A 64 -3.03 14.90 -5.50
N GLU A 65 -2.26 15.92 -5.10
CA GLU A 65 -0.86 15.74 -4.68
C GLU A 65 -0.76 14.85 -3.44
N PHE A 66 -1.66 15.02 -2.49
CA PHE A 66 -1.73 14.17 -1.30
C PHE A 66 -2.12 12.73 -1.62
N ASP A 67 -3.11 12.53 -2.48
CA ASP A 67 -3.54 11.20 -2.93
C ASP A 67 -2.41 10.49 -3.69
N GLN A 68 -1.69 11.20 -4.57
CA GLN A 68 -0.52 10.67 -5.27
C GLN A 68 0.60 10.29 -4.28
N TYR A 69 0.86 11.11 -3.26
CA TYR A 69 1.84 10.78 -2.22
C TYR A 69 1.45 9.52 -1.44
N ILE A 70 0.15 9.34 -1.13
CA ILE A 70 -0.34 8.11 -0.50
C ILE A 70 -0.12 6.90 -1.41
N GLU A 71 -0.41 7.02 -2.70
CA GLU A 71 -0.20 5.94 -3.68
C GLU A 71 1.28 5.58 -3.84
N ASP A 72 2.16 6.58 -3.90
CA ASP A 72 3.61 6.39 -4.00
C ASP A 72 4.15 5.70 -2.74
N GLN A 73 3.70 6.11 -1.55
CA GLN A 73 4.05 5.43 -0.29
C GLN A 73 3.48 4.01 -0.24
N ALA A 74 2.25 3.79 -0.72
CA ALA A 74 1.65 2.46 -0.77
C ALA A 74 2.42 1.52 -1.71
N GLN A 75 2.98 2.03 -2.82
CA GLN A 75 3.88 1.28 -3.69
C GLN A 75 5.25 1.03 -3.05
N GLU A 76 5.82 2.00 -2.32
CA GLU A 76 7.09 1.82 -1.63
C GLU A 76 6.99 0.82 -0.46
N ILE A 77 5.82 0.71 0.17
CA ILE A 77 5.53 -0.29 1.22
C ILE A 77 5.22 -1.70 0.64
N ALA A 78 5.01 -1.84 -0.67
CA ALA A 78 4.60 -3.09 -1.29
C ALA A 78 5.62 -3.68 -2.28
N PRO A 79 6.74 -4.21 -1.77
CA PRO A 79 7.28 -5.45 -2.31
C PRO A 79 7.47 -6.56 -1.26
N GLU A 80 6.77 -6.51 -0.12
CA GLU A 80 6.87 -7.57 0.91
C GLU A 80 5.56 -7.96 1.64
N PHE A 81 4.41 -7.36 1.27
CA PHE A 81 3.08 -7.86 1.65
C PHE A 81 2.48 -8.77 0.56
N GLU A 82 3.32 -9.55 -0.15
CA GLU A 82 2.86 -10.91 -0.44
C GLU A 82 2.59 -11.50 0.93
N ILE A 83 1.34 -11.82 1.22
CA ILE A 83 0.91 -12.43 2.48
C ILE A 83 1.77 -13.69 2.67
N VAL A 84 2.91 -13.54 3.35
CA VAL A 84 3.61 -14.62 4.01
C VAL A 84 2.61 -14.99 5.09
N SER A 85 1.70 -15.89 4.77
CA SER A 85 0.87 -16.49 5.80
C SER A 85 1.87 -17.08 6.78
N ASP A 86 1.97 -16.48 7.96
CA ASP A 86 3.02 -16.80 8.91
C ASP A 86 2.88 -18.28 9.26
N ILE A 87 3.88 -19.06 8.86
CA ILE A 87 3.92 -20.46 9.23
C ILE A 87 4.32 -20.51 10.70
N GLU A 88 3.37 -20.81 11.55
CA GLU A 88 3.60 -20.97 12.98
C GLU A 88 3.93 -22.43 13.30
N ILE A 89 4.95 -22.63 14.14
CA ILE A 89 5.31 -23.96 14.65
C ILE A 89 5.25 -23.93 16.17
N ASP A 90 4.46 -24.84 16.72
CA ASP A 90 4.45 -25.11 18.14
C ASP A 90 4.91 -26.54 18.43
N SER A 91 5.17 -26.84 19.69
CA SER A 91 5.55 -28.17 20.17
C SER A 91 4.67 -28.65 21.29
N VAL A 92 4.35 -29.94 21.30
CA VAL A 92 3.67 -30.64 22.39
C VAL A 92 4.46 -31.89 22.76
N GLU A 93 4.58 -32.18 24.06
CA GLU A 93 5.18 -33.44 24.51
C GLU A 93 4.17 -34.58 24.36
N ASP A 94 4.55 -35.60 23.59
CA ASP A 94 3.80 -36.83 23.41
C ASP A 94 4.49 -37.99 24.14
N SER A 95 3.70 -38.76 24.89
CA SER A 95 4.19 -39.87 25.72
C SER A 95 4.77 -41.06 24.93
N VAL A 96 4.47 -41.18 23.63
CA VAL A 96 4.88 -42.28 22.76
C VAL A 96 6.02 -41.85 21.82
N PHE A 97 5.95 -40.63 21.29
CA PHE A 97 6.86 -40.15 20.25
C PHE A 97 7.86 -39.08 20.74
N GLY A 98 7.75 -38.62 21.98
CA GLY A 98 8.54 -37.49 22.48
C GLY A 98 7.98 -36.16 21.98
N THR A 99 8.83 -35.20 21.63
CA THR A 99 8.37 -33.88 21.17
C THR A 99 7.75 -33.94 19.77
N LEU A 100 6.47 -33.62 19.68
CA LEU A 100 5.71 -33.48 18.43
C LEU A 100 5.60 -32.01 18.06
N TYR A 101 5.96 -31.67 16.83
CA TYR A 101 5.85 -30.31 16.30
C TYR A 101 4.61 -30.20 15.42
N ARG A 102 3.84 -29.13 15.57
CA ARG A 102 2.62 -28.85 14.79
C ARG A 102 2.86 -27.63 13.92
N VAL A 103 2.51 -27.74 12.64
CA VAL A 103 2.66 -26.69 11.64
C VAL A 103 1.30 -26.09 11.36
N TRP A 104 1.20 -24.78 11.53
CA TRP A 104 0.00 -23.98 11.32
C TRP A 104 0.26 -22.93 10.24
N GLN A 105 -0.83 -22.53 9.58
CA GLN A 105 -0.86 -21.37 8.71
C GLN A 105 -2.10 -20.58 9.11
N ASP A 106 -1.90 -19.45 9.78
CA ASP A 106 -2.96 -18.75 10.51
C ASP A 106 -3.69 -19.75 11.45
N TRP A 107 -5.00 -19.91 11.27
CA TRP A 107 -5.84 -20.83 12.05
C TRP A 107 -5.92 -22.25 11.47
N ARG A 108 -5.20 -22.52 10.37
CA ARG A 108 -5.27 -23.79 9.64
C ARG A 108 -4.14 -24.72 10.04
N PHE A 109 -4.49 -25.86 10.61
CA PHE A 109 -3.54 -26.94 10.83
C PHE A 109 -3.11 -27.56 9.49
N LEU A 110 -1.79 -27.55 9.22
CA LEU A 110 -1.23 -28.12 7.99
C LEU A 110 -0.75 -29.56 8.19
N GLY A 111 -0.21 -29.86 9.37
CA GLY A 111 0.33 -31.17 9.68
C GLY A 111 1.24 -31.15 10.90
N SER A 112 1.84 -32.29 11.21
CA SER A 112 2.77 -32.46 12.32
C SER A 112 4.02 -33.20 11.88
N PHE A 113 5.10 -33.04 12.63
CA PHE A 113 6.31 -33.83 12.44
C PHE A 113 6.99 -34.15 13.77
N TYR A 114 7.66 -35.29 13.84
CA TYR A 114 8.39 -35.74 15.04
C TYR A 114 9.62 -36.55 14.63
N GLN A 115 10.54 -36.76 15.57
CA GLN A 115 11.71 -37.60 15.36
C GLN A 115 11.42 -39.03 15.83
N ASP A 116 11.63 -40.02 14.96
CA ASP A 116 11.50 -41.43 15.32
C ASP A 116 12.73 -41.96 16.08
N LEU A 117 12.63 -43.19 16.59
CA LEU A 117 13.73 -43.84 17.34
C LEU A 117 14.98 -44.11 16.48
N SER A 118 14.88 -44.03 15.15
CA SER A 118 16.02 -44.13 14.24
C SER A 118 16.70 -42.78 13.96
N GLY A 119 16.20 -41.70 14.57
CA GLY A 119 16.67 -40.34 14.38
C GLY A 119 16.15 -39.67 13.11
N LYS A 120 15.20 -40.30 12.39
CA LYS A 120 14.58 -39.75 11.19
C LYS A 120 13.37 -38.89 11.54
N TRP A 121 13.14 -37.86 10.76
CA TRP A 121 12.00 -36.96 10.92
C TRP A 121 10.81 -37.47 10.11
N VAL A 122 9.74 -37.83 10.80
CA VAL A 122 8.49 -38.28 10.18
C VAL A 122 7.59 -37.06 10.01
N ALA A 123 7.23 -36.74 8.77
CA ALA A 123 6.27 -35.68 8.47
C ALA A 123 4.89 -36.29 8.22
N GLN A 124 3.84 -35.71 8.79
CA GLN A 124 2.45 -36.12 8.60
C GLN A 124 1.61 -34.91 8.18
N VAL A 125 1.10 -34.93 6.96
CA VAL A 125 0.21 -33.87 6.45
C VAL A 125 -1.21 -34.14 6.93
N CYS A 126 -1.94 -33.11 7.37
CA CYS A 126 -3.28 -33.24 7.96
C CYS A 126 -4.30 -33.99 7.07
N ASN A 127 -4.12 -34.01 5.76
CA ASN A 127 -5.06 -34.60 4.79
C ASN A 127 -4.40 -35.66 3.90
N SER A 128 -3.40 -36.40 4.43
CA SER A 128 -2.71 -37.47 3.71
C SER A 128 -2.27 -38.56 4.67
N ASP A 129 -2.38 -39.82 4.22
CA ASP A 129 -1.79 -40.99 4.90
C ASP A 129 -0.29 -41.16 4.56
N SER A 130 0.32 -40.16 3.92
CA SER A 130 1.74 -40.17 3.62
C SER A 130 2.56 -39.77 4.85
N HIS A 131 3.52 -40.61 5.19
CA HIS A 131 4.45 -40.41 6.31
C HIS A 131 5.91 -40.57 5.85
N PRO A 132 6.43 -39.64 5.03
CA PRO A 132 7.83 -39.72 4.62
C PRO A 132 8.77 -39.59 5.81
N ARG A 133 9.86 -40.37 5.76
CA ARG A 133 10.96 -40.29 6.71
C ARG A 133 12.09 -39.46 6.10
N LEU A 134 12.42 -38.38 6.77
CA LEU A 134 13.31 -37.33 6.28
C LEU A 134 14.53 -37.23 7.20
N ASN A 135 15.59 -36.58 6.71
CA ASN A 135 16.85 -36.53 7.44
C ASN A 135 16.92 -35.33 8.39
N THR A 136 16.17 -34.27 8.12
CA THR A 136 16.22 -33.02 8.89
C THR A 136 14.81 -32.49 9.18
N PRO A 137 14.63 -31.69 10.24
CA PRO A 137 13.33 -31.11 10.56
C PRO A 137 12.88 -30.09 9.50
N GLU A 138 13.79 -29.37 8.85
CA GLU A 138 13.48 -28.40 7.78
C GLU A 138 12.89 -29.11 6.57
N GLN A 139 13.37 -30.32 6.25
CA GLN A 139 12.78 -31.14 5.18
C GLN A 139 11.35 -31.53 5.53
N ALA A 140 11.07 -31.88 6.79
CA ALA A 140 9.73 -32.23 7.25
C ALA A 140 8.77 -31.04 7.18
N GLN A 141 9.20 -29.86 7.63
CA GLN A 141 8.45 -28.63 7.51
C GLN A 141 8.15 -28.28 6.05
N LEU A 142 9.17 -28.30 5.18
CA LEU A 142 9.02 -28.00 3.76
C LEU A 142 8.05 -28.99 3.07
N PHE A 143 8.12 -30.27 3.42
CA PHE A 143 7.20 -31.27 2.89
C PHE A 143 5.74 -30.98 3.27
N ILE A 144 5.49 -30.59 4.52
CA ILE A 144 4.14 -30.26 5.00
C ILE A 144 3.60 -29.01 4.30
N THR A 145 4.39 -27.95 4.17
CA THR A 145 3.96 -26.68 3.57
C THR A 145 3.78 -26.75 2.05
N THR A 146 4.59 -27.56 1.35
CA THR A 146 4.44 -27.76 -0.11
C THR A 146 3.25 -28.66 -0.43
N SER A 147 3.05 -29.73 0.35
CA SER A 147 1.94 -30.66 0.16
C SER A 147 0.58 -30.05 0.49
N SER A 148 0.51 -29.09 1.41
CA SER A 148 -0.74 -28.39 1.76
C SER A 148 -1.19 -27.36 0.71
N ARG A 149 -0.25 -26.83 -0.10
CA ARG A 149 -0.51 -25.86 -1.19
C ARG A 149 -1.02 -26.50 -2.48
N SER A 150 -0.68 -27.77 -2.74
CA SER A 150 -1.00 -28.47 -4.00
C SER A 150 -2.47 -28.90 -4.18
N LYS A 151 -3.38 -28.56 -3.25
CA LYS A 151 -4.82 -28.91 -3.33
C LYS A 151 -5.73 -27.73 -3.75
N LYS A 152 -5.25 -26.83 -4.61
CA LYS A 152 -6.10 -25.81 -5.28
C LYS A 152 -6.48 -26.27 -6.67
#